data_AF-U3AJ96-F1
#
_entry.id   AF-U3AJ96-F1
#
_cell.length_a   1.000
_cell.length_b   1.000
_cell.length_c   1.000
_cell.angle_alpha   90.00
_cell.angle_beta   90.00
_cell.angle_gamma   90.00
#
_symmetry.space_group_name_H-M   'P 1'
#
loop_
_entity.id
_entity.type
_entity.pdbx_description
1 polymer ?
#
loop_
_entity_poly.entity_id
_entity_poly.type
_entity_poly.pdbx_seq_one_letter_code
_entity_poly.pdbx_strand_id
1 'polypeptide(L)'
;MRPDAIAPMALAIQPGCELEQELHNGQFSLPSPLQILQEEKYLLENMDDFPCFYWGDHGNNIASMRGEWPAARQPFLEHSNKHISLNPMTKKNVIETYAW
;
A
#
# COMPACT_ATOMS: atom_id res chain seq x y z
N MET A 1 10.87 14.82 5.67
CA MET A 1 9.99 15.62 4.77
C MET A 1 8.66 15.82 5.50
N ARG A 2 7.96 16.94 5.28
CA ARG A 2 6.64 17.22 5.90
C ARG A 2 5.67 17.72 4.81
N PRO A 3 5.17 16.82 3.96
CA PRO A 3 4.25 17.21 2.89
C PRO A 3 2.86 17.53 3.44
N ASP A 4 2.11 18.38 2.73
CA ASP A 4 0.71 18.65 3.05
C ASP A 4 -0.21 17.46 2.73
N ALA A 5 0.22 16.57 1.84
CA ALA A 5 -0.51 15.37 1.45
C ALA A 5 0.41 14.20 1.09
N ILE A 6 -0.05 12.98 1.37
CA ILE A 6 0.59 11.72 0.98
C ILE A 6 -0.44 10.83 0.32
N ALA A 7 -0.08 10.23 -0.81
CA ALA A 7 -0.92 9.34 -1.61
C ALA A 7 -0.17 8.02 -1.85
N PRO A 8 -0.25 7.05 -0.92
CA PRO A 8 0.41 5.77 -1.09
C PRO A 8 -0.37 4.92 -2.10
N MET A 9 0.35 4.32 -3.03
CA MET A 9 -0.20 3.46 -4.07
C MET A 9 0.58 2.15 -4.10
N ALA A 10 -0.12 1.02 -4.13
CA ALA A 10 0.52 -0.25 -4.43
C ALA A 10 1.20 -0.20 -5.81
N LEU A 11 2.33 -0.88 -5.96
CA LEU A 11 3.03 -0.96 -7.24
C LEU A 11 2.15 -1.66 -8.30
N ALA A 12 2.08 -1.11 -9.51
CA ALA A 12 1.45 -1.76 -10.66
C ALA A 12 2.43 -1.82 -11.84
N ILE A 13 2.45 -2.95 -12.54
CA ILE A 13 3.26 -3.14 -13.73
C ILE A 13 2.51 -2.62 -14.95
N GLN A 14 3.16 -1.73 -15.70
CA GLN A 14 2.63 -1.19 -16.95
C GLN A 14 3.21 -1.96 -18.14
N PRO A 15 2.40 -2.31 -19.15
CA PRO A 15 2.89 -2.99 -20.34
C PRO A 15 4.01 -2.21 -21.03
N GLY A 16 5.11 -2.90 -21.36
CA GLY A 16 6.27 -2.33 -22.04
C GLY A 16 7.23 -1.53 -21.15
N CYS A 17 6.99 -1.41 -19.83
CA CYS A 17 7.95 -0.76 -18.94
C CYS A 17 9.14 -1.68 -18.64
N GLU A 18 10.25 -1.08 -18.19
CA GLU A 18 11.45 -1.82 -17.79
C GLU A 18 11.15 -2.84 -16.68
N LEU A 19 10.30 -2.47 -15.72
CA LEU A 19 9.92 -3.33 -14.61
C LEU A 19 9.13 -4.58 -15.04
N GLU A 20 8.39 -4.52 -16.16
CA GLU A 20 7.77 -5.70 -16.76
C GLU A 20 8.83 -6.68 -17.26
N GLN A 21 9.89 -6.17 -17.90
CA GLN A 21 11.02 -6.99 -18.37
C GLN A 21 11.80 -7.59 -17.20
N GLU A 22 12.04 -6.81 -16.15
CA GLU A 22 12.70 -7.29 -14.93
C GLU A 22 11.90 -8.40 -14.23
N LEU A 23 10.56 -8.26 -14.18
CA LEU A 23 9.66 -9.29 -13.65
C LEU A 23 9.74 -10.56 -14.50
N HIS A 24 9.66 -10.44 -15.83
CA HIS A 24 9.76 -11.59 -16.75
C HIS A 24 11.12 -12.30 -16.66
N ASN A 25 12.21 -11.54 -16.49
CA ASN A 25 13.57 -12.06 -16.40
C ASN A 25 13.96 -12.52 -14.99
N GLY A 26 13.02 -12.48 -14.03
CA GLY A 26 13.24 -12.87 -12.64
C GLY A 26 14.21 -11.97 -11.86
N GLN A 27 14.46 -10.75 -12.34
CA GLN A 27 15.29 -9.75 -11.68
C GLN A 27 14.51 -8.96 -10.62
N PHE A 28 13.18 -8.89 -10.79
CA PHE A 28 12.27 -8.27 -9.84
C PHE A 28 11.16 -9.25 -9.44
N SER A 29 10.69 -9.14 -8.20
CA SER A 29 9.54 -9.89 -7.71
C SER A 29 8.54 -8.94 -7.06
N LEU A 30 7.27 -9.06 -7.45
CA LEU A 30 6.20 -8.30 -6.81
C LEU A 30 5.99 -8.77 -5.37
N PRO A 31 5.64 -7.84 -4.45
CA PRO A 31 5.26 -8.22 -3.09
C PRO A 31 3.95 -9.00 -3.09
N SER A 32 3.75 -9.80 -2.06
CA SER A 32 2.44 -10.39 -1.75
C SER A 32 1.47 -9.34 -1.19
N PRO A 33 0.14 -9.56 -1.26
CA PRO A 33 -0.82 -8.69 -0.62
C PRO A 33 -0.61 -8.51 0.90
N LEU A 34 -0.10 -9.56 1.57
CA LEU A 34 0.26 -9.46 2.98
C LEU A 34 1.42 -8.49 3.20
N GLN A 35 2.47 -8.56 2.38
CA GLN A 35 3.61 -7.66 2.46
C GLN A 35 3.21 -6.21 2.20
N ILE A 36 2.35 -5.94 1.21
CA ILE A 36 1.82 -4.58 0.97
C ILE A 36 1.11 -4.02 2.20
N LEU A 37 0.24 -4.81 2.85
CA LEU A 37 -0.44 -4.37 4.07
C LEU A 37 0.53 -4.16 5.23
N GLN A 38 1.58 -4.98 5.34
CA GLN A 38 2.61 -4.85 6.36
C GLN A 38 3.48 -3.61 6.14
N GLU A 39 3.83 -3.29 4.88
CA GLU A 39 4.57 -2.08 4.51
C GLU A 39 3.75 -0.82 4.77
N GLU A 40 2.47 -0.80 4.39
CA GLU A 40 1.59 0.34 4.68
C GLU A 40 1.40 0.53 6.19
N LYS A 41 1.20 -0.56 6.94
CA LYS A 41 1.17 -0.49 8.41
C LYS A 41 2.49 0.06 8.98
N TYR A 42 3.63 -0.41 8.48
CA TYR A 42 4.94 0.07 8.92
C TYR A 42 5.11 1.58 8.65
N LEU A 43 4.66 2.07 7.50
CA LEU A 43 4.63 3.51 7.21
C LEU A 43 3.80 4.26 8.26
N LEU A 44 2.58 3.82 8.56
CA LEU A 44 1.69 4.45 9.53
C LEU A 44 2.28 4.45 10.96
N GLU A 45 2.97 3.37 11.36
CA GLU A 45 3.62 3.26 12.68
C GLU A 45 4.82 4.21 12.84
N ASN A 46 5.47 4.58 11.74
CA ASN A 46 6.73 5.34 11.75
C ASN A 46 6.59 6.77 11.22
N MET A 47 5.39 7.19 10.81
CA MET A 47 5.15 8.55 10.34
C MET A 47 4.99 9.52 11.52
N ASP A 48 5.82 10.56 11.57
CA ASP A 48 5.79 11.62 12.60
C ASP A 48 4.43 12.34 12.68
N ASP A 49 4.15 13.01 13.80
CA ASP A 49 2.95 13.84 13.99
C ASP A 49 3.09 15.22 13.31
N PHE A 50 2.81 15.29 12.00
CA PHE A 50 2.69 16.56 11.28
C PHE A 50 1.34 16.65 10.55
N PRO A 51 0.76 17.85 10.38
CA PRO A 51 -0.47 18.01 9.60
C PRO A 51 -0.24 17.53 8.16
N CYS A 52 -1.03 16.54 7.75
CA CYS A 52 -0.97 15.95 6.40
C CYS A 52 -2.30 15.28 6.08
N PHE A 53 -2.74 15.37 4.83
CA PHE A 53 -3.88 14.58 4.36
C PHE A 53 -3.40 13.27 3.73
N TYR A 54 -3.93 12.14 4.21
CA TYR A 54 -3.61 10.81 3.69
C TYR A 54 -4.65 10.38 2.65
N TRP A 55 -4.20 10.09 1.42
CA TRP A 55 -4.98 9.67 0.27
C TRP A 55 -4.65 8.21 -0.11
N GLY A 56 -4.99 7.27 0.77
CA GLY A 56 -4.79 5.83 0.54
C GLY A 56 -5.99 5.12 -0.08
N ASP A 57 -6.96 5.85 -0.63
CA ASP A 57 -8.18 5.32 -1.24
C ASP A 57 -8.05 4.99 -2.74
N HIS A 58 -6.82 4.71 -3.20
CA HIS A 58 -6.55 4.30 -4.57
C HIS A 58 -7.05 2.89 -4.88
N GLY A 59 -7.48 2.66 -6.13
CA GLY A 59 -8.16 1.42 -6.55
C GLY A 59 -7.31 0.14 -6.47
N ASN A 60 -5.98 0.27 -6.35
CA ASN A 60 -5.06 -0.85 -6.18
C ASN A 60 -4.63 -1.09 -4.73
N ASN A 61 -5.09 -0.27 -3.78
CA ASN A 61 -4.82 -0.48 -2.36
C ASN A 61 -5.81 -1.49 -1.76
N ILE A 62 -5.30 -2.37 -0.89
CA ILE A 62 -6.09 -3.43 -0.27
C ILE A 62 -6.97 -2.90 0.88
N ALA A 63 -6.44 -1.93 1.63
CA ALA A 63 -7.08 -1.28 2.75
C ALA A 63 -7.31 0.18 2.39
N SER A 64 -8.51 0.50 1.88
CA SER A 64 -8.85 1.86 1.47
C SER A 64 -8.94 2.77 2.70
N MET A 65 -8.06 3.77 2.77
CA MET A 65 -7.93 4.68 3.91
C MET A 65 -7.78 6.12 3.44
N ARG A 66 -8.57 7.05 4.00
CA ARG A 66 -8.44 8.48 3.72
C ARG A 66 -8.79 9.32 4.94
N GLY A 67 -8.01 10.34 5.23
CA GLY A 67 -8.24 11.20 6.39
C GLY A 67 -7.07 12.09 6.79
N GLU A 68 -7.31 12.92 7.81
CA GLU A 68 -6.33 13.86 8.34
C GLU A 68 -5.38 13.18 9.33
N TRP A 69 -4.08 13.34 9.11
CA TRP A 69 -3.03 12.90 10.01
C TRP A 69 -2.69 14.00 11.04
N PRO A 70 -2.40 13.64 12.32
CA PRO A 70 -2.28 12.30 12.90
C PRO A 70 -3.58 11.72 13.48
N ALA A 71 -4.70 12.45 13.44
CA ALA A 71 -5.97 12.02 14.02
C ALA A 71 -6.45 10.66 13.48
N ALA A 72 -6.17 10.37 12.20
CA ALA A 72 -6.54 9.12 11.55
C ALA A 72 -5.61 7.93 11.86
N ARG A 73 -4.48 8.11 12.57
CA ARG A 73 -3.48 7.04 12.81
C ARG A 73 -4.10 5.78 13.40
N GLN A 74 -4.78 5.91 14.54
CA GLN A 74 -5.29 4.76 15.27
C GLN A 74 -6.37 4.00 14.47
N PRO A 75 -7.39 4.68 13.89
CA PRO A 75 -8.34 4.03 12.99
C PRO A 75 -7.69 3.31 11.81
N PHE A 76 -6.64 3.88 11.21
CA PHE A 76 -5.94 3.26 10.08
C PHE A 76 -5.18 2.00 10.51
N LEU A 77 -4.44 2.05 11.62
CA LEU A 77 -3.73 0.87 12.14
C LEU A 77 -4.69 -0.28 12.47
N GLU A 78 -5.85 0.01 13.07
CA GLU A 78 -6.89 -0.98 13.32
C GLU A 78 -7.44 -1.59 12.03
N HIS A 79 -7.68 -0.74 11.03
CA HIS A 79 -8.15 -1.16 9.71
C HIS A 79 -7.12 -2.07 9.01
N SER A 80 -5.84 -1.68 8.98
CA SER A 80 -4.74 -2.49 8.43
C SER A 80 -4.63 -3.83 9.17
N ASN A 81 -4.66 -3.86 10.50
CA ASN A 81 -4.60 -5.10 11.28
C ASN A 81 -5.78 -6.04 10.99
N LYS A 82 -6.98 -5.49 10.78
CA LYS A 82 -8.16 -6.26 10.37
C LYS A 82 -7.95 -6.89 8.99
N HIS A 83 -7.43 -6.15 8.01
CA HIS A 83 -7.14 -6.69 6.69
C HIS A 83 -6.04 -7.75 6.71
N ILE A 84 -4.96 -7.53 7.46
CA ILE A 84 -3.88 -8.51 7.66
C ILE A 84 -4.45 -9.83 8.20
N SER A 85 -5.37 -9.76 9.17
CA SER A 85 -5.89 -10.95 9.85
C SER A 85 -7.00 -11.67 9.09
N LEU A 86 -7.86 -10.93 8.38
CA LEU A 86 -9.13 -11.46 7.87
C LEU A 86 -9.28 -11.41 6.35
N ASN A 87 -8.50 -10.58 5.64
CA ASN A 87 -8.69 -10.42 4.19
C ASN A 87 -8.18 -11.68 3.46
N PRO A 88 -9.03 -12.41 2.70
CA PRO A 88 -8.60 -13.61 1.99
C PRO A 88 -7.46 -13.36 0.98
N MET A 89 -7.30 -12.13 0.50
CA MET A 89 -6.21 -11.74 -0.40
C MET A 89 -4.82 -11.96 0.21
N THR A 90 -4.68 -11.93 1.55
CA THR A 90 -3.38 -12.15 2.22
C THR A 90 -2.82 -13.56 2.03
N LYS A 91 -3.64 -14.49 1.53
CA LYS A 91 -3.22 -15.86 1.19
C LYS A 91 -2.61 -15.98 -0.21
N LYS A 92 -2.67 -14.92 -1.04
CA LYS A 92 -2.03 -14.91 -2.37
C LYS A 92 -0.53 -14.62 -2.22
N ASN A 93 0.27 -15.18 -3.12
CA ASN A 93 1.73 -15.01 -3.10
C ASN A 93 2.22 -13.73 -3.80
N VAL A 94 1.42 -13.19 -4.72
CA VAL A 94 1.75 -11.99 -5.49
C VAL A 94 0.51 -11.10 -5.62
N ILE A 95 0.72 -9.78 -5.64
CA ILE A 95 -0.35 -8.85 -6.01
C ILE A 95 -0.73 -9.02 -7.49
N GLU A 96 -2.01 -8.84 -7.78
CA GLU A 96 -2.49 -8.70 -9.15
C GLU A 96 -2.34 -7.24 -9.56
N THR A 97 -1.59 -7.00 -10.63
CA THR A 97 -1.41 -5.66 -11.18
C THR A 97 -2.17 -5.55 -12.49
N TYR A 98 -2.97 -4.50 -12.64
CA TYR A 98 -3.69 -4.22 -13.87
C TYR A 98 -3.13 -2.93 -14.47
N ALA A 99 -2.95 -2.91 -15.79
CA ALA A 99 -2.71 -1.66 -16.52
C ALA A 99 -3.92 -0.73 -16.33
N TRP A 100 -3.67 0.56 -16.15
CA TRP A 100 -4.70 1.58 -15.99
C TRP A 100 -5.03 2.27 -17.31
#